data_AF-A0A2U1EWK4-F1
#
_entry.id   AF-A0A2U1EWK4-F1
#
_cell.length_a   1.000
_cell.length_b   1.000
_cell.length_c   1.000
_cell.angle_alpha   90.00
_cell.angle_beta   90.00
_cell.angle_gamma   90.00
#
_symmetry.space_group_name_H-M   'P 1'
#
loop_
_entity.id
_entity.type
_entity.pdbx_description
1 polymer ?
#
loop_
_entity_poly.entity_id
_entity_poly.type
_entity_poly.pdbx_seq_one_letter_code
_entity_poly.pdbx_strand_id
1 'polypeptide(L)'
;MKTKRLLLTPWFIVGLSALLLNDFYLKSAFGNFFTGKLSDFAGLLVFPLFMAAVFPRLEKSAAFITGIGFMLWKLPQTTPLIDFVNAMTGLGLYRVVDYTDYVALAVLPFSHYLINRRSAERPVSRPFAGTVATYVLAGIAFFAFCATSMPYNLYEMPGGTVFIGKSYTIKLPKDSVIGVIRNMGYNCDSCGELTDPSLPYRKFASVGGRNYYRTNNLALSRGNGKNGANSGSDSVACVHYTLDSIKPDRTRLFVINIVLPREGNIQDWKKLRALHDFYKKSLKKGLIDEIKN
;
A
#
# COMPACT_ATOMS: atom_id res chain seq x y z
N MET A 1 32.85 -7.66 22.34
CA MET A 1 31.93 -7.89 21.19
C MET A 1 31.05 -9.14 21.42
N LYS A 2 30.30 -9.22 22.54
CA LYS A 2 29.44 -10.39 22.85
C LYS A 2 28.11 -10.35 22.08
N THR A 3 27.55 -9.16 21.88
CA THR A 3 26.18 -8.95 21.38
C THR A 3 26.01 -9.08 19.86
N LYS A 4 27.11 -9.03 19.08
CA LYS A 4 27.09 -9.23 17.61
C LYS A 4 26.58 -10.61 17.19
N ARG A 5 26.53 -11.59 18.09
CA ARG A 5 26.09 -12.96 17.81
C ARG A 5 24.58 -13.13 17.71
N LEU A 6 23.81 -12.15 18.18
CA LEU A 6 22.35 -12.25 18.19
C LEU A 6 21.77 -12.37 16.77
N LEU A 7 22.40 -11.72 15.78
CA LEU A 7 21.96 -11.74 14.38
C LEU A 7 22.16 -13.10 13.71
N LEU A 8 23.09 -13.91 14.20
CA LEU A 8 23.38 -15.25 13.66
C LEU A 8 22.54 -16.34 14.34
N THR A 9 21.61 -15.96 15.21
CA THR A 9 20.73 -16.94 15.85
C THR A 9 19.68 -17.43 14.85
N PRO A 10 19.31 -18.73 14.89
CA PRO A 10 18.24 -19.26 14.05
C PRO A 10 16.94 -18.46 14.20
N TRP A 11 16.63 -18.02 15.42
CA TRP A 11 15.46 -17.19 15.72
C TRP A 11 15.47 -15.86 14.98
N PHE A 12 16.61 -15.17 14.94
CA PHE A 12 16.75 -13.92 14.18
C PHE A 12 16.59 -14.16 12.69
N ILE A 13 17.25 -15.19 12.15
CA ILE A 13 17.21 -15.50 10.72
C ILE A 13 15.79 -15.90 10.30
N VAL A 14 15.14 -16.80 11.05
CA VAL A 14 13.75 -17.21 10.79
C VAL A 14 12.80 -16.03 10.91
N GLY A 15 12.94 -15.19 11.93
CA GLY A 15 12.12 -13.99 12.09
C GLY A 15 12.31 -12.99 10.94
N LEU A 16 13.55 -12.74 10.52
CA LEU A 16 13.87 -11.83 9.41
C LEU A 16 13.38 -12.39 8.07
N SER A 17 13.56 -13.69 7.83
CA SER A 17 13.03 -14.37 6.65
C SER A 17 11.50 -14.34 6.63
N ALA A 18 10.84 -14.57 7.76
CA ALA A 18 9.39 -14.46 7.88
C ALA A 18 8.92 -13.03 7.60
N LEU A 19 9.61 -12.01 8.13
CA LEU A 19 9.31 -10.60 7.88
C LEU A 19 9.41 -10.26 6.39
N LEU A 20 10.52 -10.62 5.75
CA LEU A 20 10.74 -10.37 4.32
C LEU A 20 9.76 -11.15 3.44
N LEU A 21 9.56 -12.44 3.70
CA LEU A 21 8.62 -13.26 2.93
C LEU A 21 7.20 -12.74 3.07
N ASN A 22 6.83 -12.32 4.28
CA ASN A 22 5.52 -11.77 4.52
C ASN A 22 5.31 -10.46 3.75
N ASP A 23 6.27 -9.54 3.84
CA ASP A 23 6.11 -8.20 3.32
C ASP A 23 6.27 -8.11 1.80
N PHE A 24 7.13 -8.95 1.21
CA PHE A 24 7.35 -8.96 -0.24
C PHE A 24 6.46 -9.95 -1.00
N TYR A 25 5.99 -11.01 -0.36
CA TYR A 25 5.23 -12.07 -1.04
C TYR A 25 3.86 -12.32 -0.43
N LEU A 26 3.74 -12.62 0.88
CA LEU A 26 2.46 -13.05 1.45
C LEU A 26 1.41 -11.93 1.47
N LYS A 27 1.81 -10.69 1.80
CA LYS A 27 0.93 -9.51 1.70
C LYS A 27 0.41 -9.34 0.28
N SER A 28 1.26 -9.56 -0.74
CA SER A 28 0.85 -9.50 -2.15
C SER A 28 0.00 -10.70 -2.59
N ALA A 29 0.21 -11.88 -2.02
CA ALA A 29 -0.43 -13.12 -2.47
C ALA A 29 -1.78 -13.38 -1.80
N PHE A 30 -1.90 -13.09 -0.51
CA PHE A 30 -3.05 -13.46 0.32
C PHE A 30 -3.78 -12.27 0.95
N GLY A 31 -3.19 -11.07 1.01
CA GLY A 31 -3.89 -9.81 1.34
C GLY A 31 -4.80 -9.84 2.57
N ASN A 32 -4.51 -10.67 3.57
CA ASN A 32 -5.41 -10.95 4.69
C ASN A 32 -4.91 -10.30 5.99
N PHE A 33 -5.84 -10.03 6.92
CA PHE A 33 -5.58 -9.55 8.28
C PHE A 33 -4.44 -10.29 9.01
N PHE A 34 -4.34 -11.60 8.81
CA PHE A 34 -3.25 -12.42 9.36
C PHE A 34 -1.84 -11.99 8.91
N THR A 35 -1.68 -11.54 7.67
CA THR A 35 -0.37 -11.11 7.12
C THR A 35 0.10 -9.77 7.71
N GLY A 36 -0.84 -8.89 8.10
CA GLY A 36 -0.51 -7.67 8.83
C GLY A 36 0.10 -7.99 10.19
N LYS A 37 -0.56 -8.85 10.97
CA LYS A 37 -0.10 -9.24 12.31
C LYS A 37 1.20 -10.01 12.31
N LEU A 38 1.41 -10.90 11.34
CA LEU A 38 2.65 -11.66 11.23
C LEU A 38 3.88 -10.74 11.10
N SER A 39 3.72 -9.61 10.39
CA SER A 39 4.76 -8.58 10.31
C SER A 39 5.06 -7.95 11.67
N ASP A 40 4.03 -7.62 12.45
CA ASP A 40 4.20 -7.01 13.78
C ASP A 40 4.87 -7.99 14.75
N PHE A 41 4.50 -9.27 14.74
CA PHE A 41 5.16 -10.32 15.52
C PHE A 41 6.62 -10.53 15.09
N ALA A 42 6.88 -10.64 13.78
CA ALA A 42 8.24 -10.82 13.28
C ALA A 42 9.11 -9.59 13.54
N GLY A 43 8.57 -8.38 13.39
CA GLY A 43 9.23 -7.12 13.69
C GLY A 43 9.60 -6.98 15.16
N LEU A 44 8.67 -7.24 16.08
CA LEU A 44 8.92 -7.21 17.53
C LEU A 44 9.85 -8.33 18.02
N LEU A 45 10.01 -9.41 17.24
CA LEU A 45 11.04 -10.40 17.48
C LEU A 45 12.42 -9.91 17.00
N VAL A 46 12.52 -9.46 15.75
CA VAL A 46 13.80 -9.16 15.09
C VAL A 46 14.40 -7.84 15.57
N PHE A 47 13.59 -6.80 15.78
CA PHE A 47 14.06 -5.45 16.06
C PHE A 47 14.80 -5.30 17.41
N PRO A 48 14.33 -5.87 18.55
CA PRO A 48 15.09 -5.84 19.78
C PRO A 48 16.46 -6.55 19.68
N LEU A 49 16.50 -7.67 18.94
CA LEU A 49 17.74 -8.42 18.70
C LEU A 49 18.71 -7.62 17.83
N PHE A 50 18.20 -6.91 16.82
CA PHE A 50 18.97 -5.97 16.00
C PHE A 50 19.53 -4.82 16.85
N MET A 51 18.67 -4.16 17.63
CA MET A 51 19.07 -3.05 18.50
C MET A 51 20.12 -3.46 19.52
N ALA A 52 19.96 -4.62 20.16
CA ALA A 52 20.95 -5.17 21.07
C ALA A 52 22.30 -5.43 20.37
N ALA A 53 22.28 -5.97 19.14
CA ALA A 53 23.49 -6.27 18.39
C ALA A 53 24.24 -5.01 17.90
N VAL A 54 23.52 -3.99 17.46
CA VAL A 54 24.08 -2.72 16.95
C VAL A 54 24.46 -1.77 18.08
N PHE A 55 23.66 -1.71 19.14
CA PHE A 55 23.84 -0.84 20.30
C PHE A 55 23.98 -1.68 21.59
N PRO A 56 25.16 -2.25 21.89
CA PRO A 56 25.39 -3.11 23.05
C PRO A 56 25.05 -2.46 24.39
N ARG A 57 25.12 -1.12 24.48
CA ARG A 57 24.76 -0.36 25.69
C ARG A 57 23.27 -0.44 26.02
N LEU A 58 22.42 -0.65 25.02
CA LEU A 58 20.97 -0.72 25.15
C LEU A 58 20.47 -2.17 25.24
N GLU A 59 21.35 -3.17 25.24
CA GLU A 59 21.01 -4.58 25.12
C GLU A 59 19.90 -5.03 26.10
N LYS A 60 20.04 -4.73 27.40
CA LYS A 60 19.05 -5.11 28.42
C LYS A 60 17.72 -4.38 28.27
N SER A 61 17.77 -3.15 27.75
CA SER A 61 16.60 -2.29 27.59
C SER A 61 16.01 -2.37 26.18
N ALA A 62 16.63 -3.07 25.23
CA ALA A 62 16.27 -3.05 23.82
C ALA A 62 14.83 -3.54 23.60
N ALA A 63 14.44 -4.63 24.25
CA ALA A 63 13.06 -5.15 24.19
C ALA A 63 12.06 -4.17 24.81
N PHE A 64 12.41 -3.54 25.93
CA PHE A 64 11.55 -2.58 26.61
C PHE A 64 11.36 -1.29 25.79
N ILE A 65 12.44 -0.72 25.27
CA ILE A 65 12.43 0.45 24.38
C ILE A 65 11.63 0.14 23.13
N THR A 66 11.79 -1.06 22.55
CA THR A 66 11.01 -1.49 21.38
C THR A 66 9.52 -1.56 21.70
N GLY A 67 9.15 -2.13 22.85
CA GLY A 67 7.74 -2.20 23.29
C GLY A 67 7.12 -0.82 23.50
N ILE A 68 7.82 0.08 24.19
CA ILE A 68 7.37 1.48 24.34
C ILE A 68 7.25 2.15 22.98
N GLY A 69 8.27 2.03 22.13
CA GLY A 69 8.25 2.61 20.79
C GLY A 69 7.07 2.09 19.96
N PHE A 70 6.77 0.80 20.04
CA PHE A 70 5.62 0.19 19.35
C PHE A 70 4.28 0.68 19.90
N MET A 71 4.14 0.77 21.23
CA MET A 71 2.93 1.32 21.86
C MET A 71 2.71 2.78 21.46
N LEU A 72 3.73 3.61 21.59
CA LEU A 72 3.69 5.02 21.17
C LEU A 72 3.40 5.15 19.68
N TRP A 73 4.01 4.29 18.86
CA TRP A 73 3.76 4.26 17.42
C TRP A 73 2.31 3.86 17.07
N LYS A 74 1.56 3.15 17.93
CA LYS A 74 0.15 2.80 17.67
C LYS A 74 -0.86 3.77 18.29
N LEU A 75 -0.43 4.70 19.15
CA LEU A 75 -1.32 5.67 19.81
C LEU A 75 -1.89 6.73 18.86
N PRO A 76 -3.20 7.04 18.87
CA PRO A 76 -3.79 8.12 18.06
C PRO A 76 -3.07 9.46 18.19
N GLN A 77 -2.53 9.75 19.39
CA GLN A 77 -1.81 10.99 19.72
C GLN A 77 -0.53 11.21 18.90
N THR A 78 -0.04 10.20 18.20
CA THR A 78 1.15 10.28 17.34
C THR A 78 0.84 10.81 15.93
N THR A 79 -0.44 10.90 15.54
CA THR A 79 -0.85 11.38 14.21
C THR A 79 -0.34 12.80 13.90
N PRO A 80 -0.45 13.81 14.80
CA PRO A 80 0.05 15.16 14.51
C PRO A 80 1.57 15.22 14.25
N LEU A 81 2.35 14.35 14.91
CA LEU A 81 3.80 14.24 14.68
C LEU A 81 4.09 13.64 13.31
N ILE A 82 3.33 12.63 12.90
CA ILE A 82 3.44 12.02 11.58
C ILE A 82 3.11 13.05 10.49
N ASP A 83 2.06 13.84 10.68
CA ASP A 83 1.66 14.89 9.75
C ASP A 83 2.72 15.99 9.63
N PHE A 84 3.36 16.38 10.74
CA PHE A 84 4.49 17.31 10.72
C PHE A 84 5.68 16.76 9.94
N VAL A 85 6.06 15.50 10.18
CA VAL A 85 7.16 14.85 9.44
C VAL A 85 6.82 14.72 7.96
N ASN A 86 5.56 14.40 7.64
CA ASN A 86 5.09 14.34 6.25
C ASN A 86 5.15 15.69 5.56
N ALA A 87 4.78 16.77 6.24
CA ALA A 87 4.88 18.13 5.71
C ALA A 87 6.33 18.55 5.45
N MET A 88 7.25 18.17 6.34
CA MET A 88 8.66 18.55 6.23
C MET A 88 9.45 17.70 5.21
N THR A 89 9.14 16.40 5.11
CA THR A 89 9.91 15.45 4.28
C THR A 89 9.23 15.08 2.96
N GLY A 90 7.92 15.32 2.83
CA GLY A 90 7.12 14.89 1.69
C GLY A 90 6.95 13.36 1.58
N LEU A 91 7.39 12.58 2.57
CA LEU A 91 7.45 11.12 2.48
C LEU A 91 6.07 10.43 2.51
N GLY A 92 5.02 11.10 2.99
CA GLY A 92 3.65 10.57 2.98
C GLY A 92 3.51 9.26 3.77
N LEU A 93 4.06 9.24 4.99
CA LEU A 93 3.91 8.18 5.97
C LEU A 93 2.43 8.08 6.39
N TYR A 94 1.85 6.90 6.21
CA TYR A 94 0.47 6.64 6.60
C TYR A 94 0.44 5.51 7.62
N ARG A 95 -0.40 5.64 8.64
CA ARG A 95 -0.47 4.73 9.76
C ARG A 95 -1.91 4.37 10.08
N VAL A 96 -2.18 3.07 10.18
CA VAL A 96 -3.46 2.53 10.67
C VAL A 96 -3.35 2.31 12.18
N VAL A 97 -4.33 2.81 12.93
CA VAL A 97 -4.45 2.56 14.37
C VAL A 97 -5.26 1.29 14.57
N ASP A 98 -4.58 0.19 14.91
CA ASP A 98 -5.20 -1.08 15.28
C ASP A 98 -4.65 -1.54 16.64
N TYR A 99 -5.51 -1.54 17.65
CA TYR A 99 -5.17 -1.94 19.02
C TYR A 99 -4.95 -3.45 19.16
N THR A 100 -5.46 -4.25 18.22
CA THR A 100 -5.28 -5.70 18.24
C THR A 100 -3.83 -6.11 17.94
N ASP A 101 -3.02 -5.18 17.45
CA ASP A 101 -1.59 -5.37 17.25
C ASP A 101 -0.79 -5.38 18.55
N TYR A 102 -1.36 -4.91 19.67
CA TYR A 102 -0.74 -5.07 21.00
C TYR A 102 -0.61 -6.53 21.42
N VAL A 103 -1.35 -7.45 20.81
CA VAL A 103 -1.14 -8.89 21.01
C VAL A 103 0.28 -9.30 20.57
N ALA A 104 0.88 -8.60 19.61
CA ALA A 104 2.25 -8.86 19.16
C ALA A 104 3.31 -8.51 20.24
N LEU A 105 3.00 -7.64 21.21
CA LEU A 105 3.88 -7.34 22.35
C LEU A 105 4.18 -8.59 23.19
N ALA A 106 3.33 -9.62 23.14
CA ALA A 106 3.56 -10.88 23.82
C ALA A 106 4.83 -11.60 23.37
N VAL A 107 5.40 -11.25 22.20
CA VAL A 107 6.69 -11.82 21.74
C VAL A 107 7.90 -11.16 22.43
N LEU A 108 7.76 -9.97 23.00
CA LEU A 108 8.89 -9.22 23.59
C LEU A 108 9.55 -9.90 24.79
N PRO A 109 8.82 -10.54 25.73
CA PRO A 109 9.45 -11.35 26.78
C PRO A 109 10.35 -12.45 26.19
N PHE A 110 9.95 -13.06 25.09
CA PHE A 110 10.75 -14.06 24.39
C PHE A 110 11.99 -13.44 23.73
N SER A 111 11.84 -12.29 23.06
CA SER A 111 12.98 -11.52 22.53
C SER A 111 13.98 -11.14 23.62
N HIS A 112 13.49 -10.67 24.77
CA HIS A 112 14.33 -10.29 25.91
C HIS A 112 15.07 -11.50 26.51
N TYR A 113 14.39 -12.64 26.62
CA TYR A 113 14.99 -13.90 27.05
C TYR A 113 16.14 -14.33 26.13
N LEU A 114 15.95 -14.26 24.81
CA LEU A 114 16.98 -14.61 23.83
C LEU A 114 18.22 -13.71 23.93
N ILE A 115 18.02 -12.41 24.15
CA ILE A 115 19.10 -11.44 24.33
C ILE A 115 19.92 -11.81 25.58
N ASN A 116 19.26 -11.98 26.74
CA ASN A 116 19.95 -12.22 28.01
C ASN A 116 20.65 -13.58 28.08
N ARG A 117 20.04 -14.64 27.52
CA ARG A 117 20.61 -15.99 27.55
C ARG A 117 21.90 -16.10 26.74
N ARG A 118 21.98 -15.42 25.59
CA ARG A 118 23.16 -15.47 24.69
C ARG A 118 24.30 -14.57 25.15
N SER A 119 24.00 -13.48 25.84
CA SER A 119 25.05 -12.60 26.39
C SER A 119 25.86 -13.24 27.53
N ALA A 120 25.30 -14.29 28.14
CA ALA A 120 25.99 -15.13 29.11
C ALA A 120 26.95 -16.15 28.47
N GLU A 121 26.82 -16.46 27.18
CA GLU A 121 27.70 -17.42 26.50
C GLU A 121 29.07 -16.80 26.18
N ARG A 122 30.15 -17.58 26.40
CA ARG A 122 31.54 -17.12 26.21
C ARG A 122 31.84 -16.83 24.73
N PRO A 123 32.65 -15.81 24.42
CA PRO A 123 33.00 -15.49 23.04
C PRO A 123 33.93 -16.56 22.44
N VAL A 124 33.35 -17.56 21.76
CA VAL A 124 34.11 -18.48 20.89
C VAL A 124 34.69 -17.71 19.70
N SER A 125 36.02 -17.61 19.59
CA SER A 125 36.70 -16.93 18.46
C SER A 125 36.12 -17.42 17.12
N ARG A 126 35.70 -16.50 16.25
CA ARG A 126 35.22 -16.85 14.90
C ARG A 126 36.11 -16.21 13.84
N PRO A 127 36.32 -16.90 12.70
CA PRO A 127 37.05 -16.36 11.55
C PRO A 127 36.30 -15.17 10.92
N PHE A 128 37.02 -14.40 10.11
CA PHE A 128 36.56 -13.21 9.37
C PHE A 128 35.15 -13.36 8.75
N ALA A 129 34.83 -14.54 8.21
CA ALA A 129 33.53 -14.86 7.62
C ALA A 129 32.32 -14.63 8.56
N GLY A 130 32.45 -14.92 9.85
CA GLY A 130 31.36 -14.71 10.82
C GLY A 130 31.07 -13.23 11.08
N THR A 131 32.10 -12.39 11.01
CA THR A 131 31.96 -10.94 11.14
C THR A 131 31.28 -10.36 9.92
N VAL A 132 31.69 -10.76 8.71
CA VAL A 132 31.07 -10.32 7.46
C VAL A 132 29.58 -10.70 7.43
N ALA A 133 29.23 -11.95 7.75
CA ALA A 133 27.84 -12.40 7.79
C ALA A 133 26.98 -11.60 8.77
N THR A 134 27.53 -11.19 9.91
CA THR A 134 26.82 -10.35 10.88
C THR A 134 26.47 -8.98 10.28
N TYR A 135 27.42 -8.34 9.59
CA TYR A 135 27.18 -7.05 8.95
C TYR A 135 26.20 -7.15 7.79
N VAL A 136 26.28 -8.22 6.99
CA VAL A 136 25.30 -8.48 5.92
C VAL A 136 23.89 -8.63 6.48
N LEU A 137 23.71 -9.44 7.53
CA LEU A 137 22.39 -9.62 8.17
C LEU A 137 21.89 -8.33 8.82
N ALA A 138 22.77 -7.52 9.40
CA ALA A 138 22.41 -6.20 9.91
C ALA A 138 21.92 -5.27 8.79
N GLY A 139 22.62 -5.26 7.65
CA GLY A 139 22.23 -4.49 6.47
C GLY A 139 20.88 -4.93 5.90
N ILE A 140 20.65 -6.25 5.79
CA ILE A 140 19.36 -6.80 5.33
C ILE A 140 18.24 -6.45 6.31
N ALA A 141 18.47 -6.55 7.62
CA ALA A 141 17.49 -6.18 8.63
C ALA A 141 17.16 -4.68 8.58
N PHE A 142 18.17 -3.83 8.46
CA PHE A 142 17.97 -2.38 8.29
C PHE A 142 17.14 -2.08 7.04
N PHE A 143 17.49 -2.71 5.90
CA PHE A 143 16.71 -2.59 4.67
C PHE A 143 15.25 -3.07 4.86
N ALA A 144 15.05 -4.20 5.54
CA ALA A 144 13.71 -4.72 5.84
C ALA A 144 12.89 -3.69 6.64
N PHE A 145 13.45 -3.12 7.70
CA PHE A 145 12.76 -2.09 8.50
C PHE A 145 12.43 -0.85 7.68
N CYS A 146 13.37 -0.34 6.88
CA CYS A 146 13.09 0.78 5.98
C CYS A 146 11.99 0.44 4.96
N ALA A 147 12.03 -0.75 4.36
CA ALA A 147 11.01 -1.21 3.43
C ALA A 147 9.62 -1.31 4.07
N THR A 148 9.53 -1.84 5.30
CA THR A 148 8.26 -1.96 6.04
C THR A 148 7.67 -0.61 6.45
N SER A 149 8.51 0.43 6.62
CA SER A 149 8.06 1.79 6.94
C SER A 149 7.43 2.51 5.74
N MET A 150 7.69 2.03 4.52
CA MET A 150 7.07 2.56 3.32
C MET A 150 5.68 1.94 3.18
N PRO A 151 4.60 2.73 3.10
CA PRO A 151 3.26 2.17 3.10
C PRO A 151 3.07 1.28 1.88
N TYR A 152 2.89 -0.03 2.12
CA TYR A 152 2.33 -0.99 1.16
C TYR A 152 0.81 -0.79 1.03
N ASN A 153 0.29 0.39 1.36
CA ASN A 153 -1.11 0.77 1.12
C ASN A 153 -1.30 0.99 -0.38
N LEU A 154 -1.18 -0.10 -1.13
CA LEU A 154 -2.09 -0.35 -2.21
C LEU A 154 -3.48 -0.56 -1.58
N TYR A 155 -4.14 0.57 -1.30
CA TYR A 155 -5.59 0.69 -1.42
C TYR A 155 -6.43 -0.22 -0.50
N GLU A 156 -6.78 0.26 0.70
CA GLU A 156 -8.18 0.12 1.12
C GLU A 156 -8.99 1.06 0.22
N MET A 157 -9.24 0.61 -0.99
CA MET A 157 -10.23 1.23 -1.86
C MET A 157 -11.58 1.04 -1.19
N PRO A 158 -12.42 2.08 -1.04
CA PRO A 158 -13.76 1.90 -0.52
C PRO A 158 -14.45 0.77 -1.28
N GLY A 159 -15.15 -0.11 -0.56
CA GLY A 159 -15.75 -1.31 -1.12
C GLY A 159 -16.52 -1.00 -2.41
N GLY A 160 -16.36 -1.85 -3.42
CA GLY A 160 -16.96 -1.63 -4.74
C GLY A 160 -16.22 -0.63 -5.64
N THR A 161 -14.99 -0.21 -5.32
CA THR A 161 -14.19 0.66 -6.22
C THR A 161 -13.02 -0.06 -6.90
N VAL A 162 -12.78 0.29 -8.17
CA VAL A 162 -11.65 -0.22 -8.98
C VAL A 162 -10.86 0.96 -9.52
N PHE A 163 -9.59 1.08 -9.11
CA PHE A 163 -8.68 2.12 -9.59
C PHE A 163 -8.21 1.82 -11.02
N ILE A 164 -8.24 2.84 -11.89
CA ILE A 164 -7.78 2.75 -13.27
C ILE A 164 -6.49 3.54 -13.47
N GLY A 165 -6.46 4.81 -13.07
CA GLY A 165 -5.27 5.67 -13.15
C GLY A 165 -4.66 5.78 -14.55
N LYS A 166 -5.48 6.02 -15.57
CA LYS A 166 -5.02 6.14 -16.97
C LYS A 166 -5.43 7.47 -17.58
N SER A 167 -4.47 8.12 -18.26
CA SER A 167 -4.70 9.31 -19.06
C SER A 167 -4.88 8.96 -20.54
N TYR A 168 -5.79 9.69 -21.17
CA TYR A 168 -6.05 9.65 -22.60
C TYR A 168 -6.00 11.08 -23.14
N THR A 169 -5.33 11.29 -24.27
CA THR A 169 -5.32 12.58 -24.96
C THR A 169 -6.35 12.56 -26.08
N ILE A 170 -7.23 13.57 -26.07
CA ILE A 170 -8.32 13.75 -27.02
C ILE A 170 -8.06 15.07 -27.75
N LYS A 171 -8.18 15.07 -29.08
CA LYS A 171 -7.99 16.25 -29.94
C LYS A 171 -9.27 17.09 -30.04
N LEU A 172 -9.87 17.37 -28.88
CA LEU A 172 -11.05 18.21 -28.76
C LEU A 172 -10.87 19.18 -27.59
N PRO A 173 -11.44 20.40 -27.68
CA PRO A 173 -11.51 21.30 -26.54
C PRO A 173 -12.37 20.67 -25.44
N LYS A 174 -12.14 21.13 -24.21
CA LYS A 174 -12.77 20.58 -23.01
C LYS A 174 -14.31 20.58 -23.09
N ASP A 175 -14.88 21.68 -23.58
CA ASP A 175 -16.33 21.84 -23.68
C ASP A 175 -16.96 20.89 -24.70
N SER A 176 -16.26 20.64 -25.81
CA SER A 176 -16.68 19.64 -26.80
C SER A 176 -16.64 18.23 -26.22
N VAL A 177 -15.62 17.88 -25.43
CA VAL A 177 -15.56 16.56 -24.76
C VAL A 177 -16.76 16.36 -23.83
N ILE A 178 -17.13 17.37 -23.05
CA ILE A 178 -18.31 17.33 -22.18
C ILE A 178 -19.59 17.17 -23.01
N GLY A 179 -19.69 17.89 -24.14
CA GLY A 179 -20.80 17.78 -25.08
C GLY A 179 -20.95 16.37 -25.66
N VAL A 180 -19.86 15.75 -26.12
CA VAL A 180 -19.89 14.38 -26.66
C VAL A 180 -20.34 13.39 -25.59
N ILE A 181 -19.85 13.51 -24.35
CA ILE A 181 -20.28 12.66 -23.23
C ILE A 181 -21.79 12.79 -22.98
N ARG A 182 -22.32 14.02 -22.98
CA ARG A 182 -23.77 14.25 -22.82
C ARG A 182 -24.58 13.71 -24.00
N ASN A 183 -24.09 13.85 -25.22
CA ASN A 183 -24.75 13.33 -26.43
C ASN A 183 -24.80 11.79 -26.45
N MET A 184 -23.83 11.12 -25.81
CA MET A 184 -23.85 9.68 -25.60
C MET A 184 -24.87 9.24 -24.52
N GLY A 185 -25.65 10.16 -23.96
CA GLY A 185 -26.69 9.88 -22.96
C GLY A 185 -26.16 9.81 -21.53
N TYR A 186 -24.94 10.28 -21.28
CA TYR A 186 -24.30 10.22 -19.98
C TYR A 186 -24.29 11.55 -19.24
N ASN A 187 -24.50 11.51 -17.92
CA ASN A 187 -24.32 12.69 -17.07
C ASN A 187 -22.84 13.05 -16.93
N CYS A 188 -22.54 14.34 -16.82
CA CYS A 188 -21.20 14.85 -16.60
C CYS A 188 -21.27 15.91 -15.48
N ASP A 189 -21.38 15.41 -14.25
CA ASP A 189 -21.58 16.23 -13.06
C ASP A 189 -20.22 16.68 -12.54
N SER A 190 -20.04 17.99 -12.35
CA SER A 190 -18.82 18.55 -11.75
C SER A 190 -18.91 18.43 -10.23
N CYS A 191 -18.06 17.59 -9.63
CA CYS A 191 -18.14 17.27 -8.20
C CYS A 191 -17.19 18.09 -7.32
N GLY A 192 -16.55 19.13 -7.88
CA GLY A 192 -15.61 20.01 -7.19
C GLY A 192 -14.17 19.51 -7.23
N GLU A 193 -13.31 20.07 -6.37
CA GLU A 193 -11.90 19.69 -6.28
C GLU A 193 -11.73 18.33 -5.61
N LEU A 194 -10.77 17.54 -6.11
CA LEU A 194 -10.31 16.30 -5.49
C LEU A 194 -9.65 16.57 -4.12
N THR A 195 -10.47 16.77 -3.09
CA THR A 195 -10.05 16.87 -1.69
C THR A 195 -10.50 15.68 -0.84
N ASP A 196 -11.23 14.72 -1.42
CA ASP A 196 -11.75 13.55 -0.69
C ASP A 196 -10.59 12.67 -0.17
N PRO A 197 -10.39 12.59 1.17
CA PRO A 197 -9.32 11.81 1.78
C PRO A 197 -9.48 10.29 1.62
N SER A 198 -10.66 9.82 1.17
CA SER A 198 -10.88 8.40 0.85
C SER A 198 -10.29 7.99 -0.50
N LEU A 199 -9.95 8.95 -1.37
CA LEU A 199 -9.32 8.67 -2.64
C LEU A 199 -7.79 8.54 -2.45
N PRO A 200 -7.17 7.47 -2.98
CA PRO A 200 -5.78 7.08 -2.73
C PRO A 200 -4.76 8.09 -3.27
N TYR A 201 -4.49 9.11 -2.46
CA TYR A 201 -3.79 10.35 -2.78
C TYR A 201 -2.39 10.15 -3.37
N ARG A 202 -1.69 9.05 -3.05
CA ARG A 202 -0.28 8.87 -3.45
C ARG A 202 -0.06 8.55 -4.95
N LYS A 203 -1.02 7.90 -5.64
CA LYS A 203 -1.02 7.84 -7.12
C LYS A 203 -1.74 9.03 -7.76
N PHE A 204 -2.59 9.72 -7.00
CA PHE A 204 -3.32 10.91 -7.43
C PHE A 204 -2.60 12.23 -7.14
N ALA A 205 -1.39 12.21 -6.57
CA ALA A 205 -0.60 13.41 -6.28
C ALA A 205 -0.36 14.28 -7.53
N SER A 206 -0.41 13.66 -8.73
CA SER A 206 -0.33 14.38 -10.01
C SER A 206 -1.63 15.09 -10.45
N VAL A 207 -2.71 14.95 -9.69
CA VAL A 207 -4.10 15.38 -9.99
C VAL A 207 -4.76 16.12 -8.82
N GLY A 208 -4.08 16.25 -7.68
CA GLY A 208 -4.58 17.01 -6.53
C GLY A 208 -4.87 18.47 -6.88
N GLY A 209 -5.97 19.01 -6.35
CA GLY A 209 -6.43 20.39 -6.64
C GLY A 209 -7.10 20.57 -8.00
N ARG A 210 -7.46 19.49 -8.70
CA ARG A 210 -8.22 19.56 -9.96
C ARG A 210 -9.69 19.23 -9.76
N ASN A 211 -10.53 19.87 -10.56
CA ASN A 211 -11.95 19.53 -10.64
C ASN A 211 -12.13 18.14 -11.25
N TYR A 212 -12.90 17.29 -10.58
CA TYR A 212 -13.28 15.99 -11.11
C TYR A 212 -14.74 15.96 -11.53
N TYR A 213 -15.00 15.12 -12.51
CA TYR A 213 -16.30 14.88 -13.09
C TYR A 213 -16.75 13.45 -12.80
N ARG A 214 -18.05 13.31 -12.66
CA ARG A 214 -18.73 12.05 -12.40
C ARG A 214 -19.72 11.74 -13.51
N THR A 215 -19.64 10.52 -14.02
CA THR A 215 -20.62 9.95 -14.94
C THR A 215 -21.21 8.68 -14.35
N ASN A 216 -22.55 8.66 -14.24
CA ASN A 216 -23.29 7.51 -13.71
C ASN A 216 -23.81 6.61 -14.83
N ASN A 217 -24.12 5.35 -14.48
CA ASN A 217 -24.80 4.38 -15.35
C ASN A 217 -24.10 4.13 -16.69
N LEU A 218 -22.76 4.06 -16.68
CA LEU A 218 -22.00 3.77 -17.89
C LEU A 218 -22.24 2.31 -18.30
N ALA A 219 -22.89 2.09 -19.44
CA ALA A 219 -23.15 0.76 -19.98
C ALA A 219 -21.90 0.25 -20.70
N LEU A 220 -21.03 -0.48 -19.99
CA LEU A 220 -19.84 -1.06 -20.59
C LEU A 220 -20.15 -2.44 -21.17
N SER A 221 -19.98 -2.58 -22.48
CA SER A 221 -20.16 -3.85 -23.18
C SER A 221 -19.07 -4.86 -22.77
N ARG A 222 -19.48 -6.00 -22.24
CA ARG A 222 -18.59 -7.12 -21.92
C ARG A 222 -18.21 -7.83 -23.22
N GLY A 223 -17.01 -7.53 -23.72
CA GLY A 223 -16.45 -8.26 -24.87
C GLY A 223 -16.31 -9.75 -24.57
N ASN A 224 -16.58 -10.60 -25.57
CA ASN A 224 -16.51 -12.06 -25.50
C ASN A 224 -15.20 -12.53 -24.83
N GLY A 225 -15.31 -13.07 -23.62
CA GLY A 225 -14.24 -13.85 -23.02
C GLY A 225 -14.09 -15.17 -23.77
N LYS A 226 -12.88 -15.73 -23.81
CA LYS A 226 -12.55 -16.99 -24.50
C LYS A 226 -13.38 -18.22 -24.09
N ASN A 227 -14.20 -18.12 -23.05
CA ASN A 227 -15.16 -19.12 -22.64
C ASN A 227 -16.54 -18.47 -22.72
N GLY A 228 -17.39 -18.94 -23.64
CA GLY A 228 -18.69 -18.36 -24.01
C GLY A 228 -19.72 -18.26 -22.87
N ALA A 229 -19.45 -17.39 -21.90
CA ALA A 229 -20.35 -17.03 -20.83
C ALA A 229 -20.99 -15.67 -21.17
N ASN A 230 -22.27 -15.74 -21.54
CA ASN A 230 -23.28 -14.69 -21.67
C ASN A 230 -22.80 -13.22 -21.80
N SER A 231 -23.16 -12.61 -22.93
CA SER A 231 -23.23 -11.16 -23.13
C SER A 231 -24.15 -10.52 -22.09
N GLY A 232 -23.56 -10.05 -20.98
CA GLY A 232 -24.21 -9.16 -20.03
C GLY A 232 -23.54 -7.79 -20.10
N SER A 233 -24.33 -6.73 -20.25
CA SER A 233 -23.89 -5.36 -19.98
C SER A 233 -23.63 -5.25 -18.48
N ASP A 234 -22.39 -4.97 -18.09
CA ASP A 234 -22.08 -4.67 -16.70
C ASP A 234 -22.33 -3.18 -16.51
N SER A 235 -23.48 -2.83 -15.93
CA SER A 235 -23.83 -1.44 -15.66
C SER A 235 -22.88 -0.90 -14.60
N VAL A 236 -21.90 -0.10 -15.01
CA VAL A 236 -21.02 0.57 -14.06
C VAL A 236 -21.83 1.65 -13.36
N ALA A 237 -21.81 1.66 -12.02
CA ALA A 237 -22.59 2.62 -11.25
C ALA A 237 -22.05 4.04 -11.45
N CYS A 238 -20.72 4.20 -11.45
CA CYS A 238 -20.10 5.51 -11.59
C CYS A 238 -18.65 5.44 -12.09
N VAL A 239 -18.24 6.39 -12.93
CA VAL A 239 -16.83 6.64 -13.29
C VAL A 239 -16.43 8.04 -12.85
N HIS A 240 -15.31 8.14 -12.14
CA HIS A 240 -14.69 9.43 -11.81
C HIS A 240 -13.49 9.71 -12.74
N TYR A 241 -13.41 10.93 -13.25
CA TYR A 241 -12.32 11.35 -14.14
C TYR A 241 -12.05 12.86 -14.04
N THR A 242 -10.86 13.30 -14.44
CA THR A 242 -10.56 14.73 -14.65
C THR A 242 -10.42 15.06 -16.12
N LEU A 243 -10.73 16.32 -16.46
CA LEU A 243 -10.59 16.88 -17.80
C LEU A 243 -9.70 18.12 -17.72
N ASP A 244 -8.47 17.98 -18.22
CA ASP A 244 -7.45 19.02 -18.19
C ASP A 244 -7.14 19.50 -19.61
N SER A 245 -7.23 20.81 -19.86
CA SER A 245 -6.83 21.37 -21.15
C SER A 245 -5.31 21.40 -21.25
N ILE A 246 -4.73 20.65 -22.21
CA ILE A 246 -3.29 20.71 -22.52
C ILE A 246 -3.03 21.87 -23.49
N LYS A 247 -3.91 22.02 -24.47
CA LYS A 247 -3.91 23.07 -25.50
C LYS A 247 -5.37 23.45 -25.79
N PRO A 248 -5.65 24.60 -26.44
CA PRO A 248 -7.02 24.98 -26.80
C PRO A 248 -7.77 23.88 -27.58
N ASP A 249 -7.06 23.10 -28.39
CA ASP A 249 -7.57 21.99 -29.22
C ASP A 249 -7.40 20.60 -28.59
N ARG A 250 -6.84 20.48 -27.37
CA ARG A 250 -6.49 19.18 -26.78
C ARG A 250 -6.81 19.07 -25.30
N THR A 251 -7.57 18.05 -24.96
CA THR A 251 -7.96 17.72 -23.60
C THR A 251 -7.31 16.41 -23.15
N ARG A 252 -6.81 16.38 -21.92
CA ARG A 252 -6.39 15.18 -21.19
C ARG A 252 -7.56 14.70 -20.35
N LEU A 253 -8.07 13.52 -20.66
CA LEU A 253 -9.03 12.80 -19.84
C LEU A 253 -8.28 11.80 -18.97
N PHE A 254 -8.28 11.99 -17.66
CA PHE A 254 -7.65 11.07 -16.71
C PHE A 254 -8.71 10.32 -15.91
N VAL A 255 -8.81 9.01 -16.14
CA VAL A 255 -9.75 8.15 -15.41
C VAL A 255 -9.14 7.77 -14.06
N ILE A 256 -9.84 8.13 -12.99
CA ILE A 256 -9.42 7.97 -11.60
C ILE A 256 -9.78 6.55 -11.16
N ASN A 257 -11.07 6.30 -10.96
CA ASN A 257 -11.62 5.05 -10.49
C ASN A 257 -13.04 4.82 -11.03
N ILE A 258 -13.48 3.59 -10.86
CA ILE A 258 -14.82 3.12 -11.21
C ILE A 258 -15.48 2.61 -9.94
N VAL A 259 -16.74 2.97 -9.70
CA VAL A 259 -17.59 2.46 -8.63
C VAL A 259 -18.56 1.45 -9.23
N LEU A 260 -18.62 0.27 -8.63
CA LEU A 260 -19.47 -0.84 -9.02
C LEU A 260 -20.82 -0.75 -8.29
N PRO A 261 -21.92 -1.18 -8.93
CA PRO A 261 -23.26 -1.11 -8.33
C PRO A 261 -23.47 -2.11 -7.20
N ARG A 262 -22.63 -3.17 -7.11
CA ARG A 262 -22.72 -4.16 -6.05
C ARG A 262 -21.77 -3.78 -4.92
N GLU A 263 -22.35 -3.48 -3.76
CA GLU A 263 -21.60 -3.42 -2.50
C GLU A 263 -21.01 -4.80 -2.23
N GLY A 264 -19.73 -4.92 -2.52
CA GLY A 264 -18.97 -6.12 -2.27
C GLY A 264 -17.55 -5.69 -1.98
N ASN A 265 -17.04 -6.12 -0.85
CA ASN A 265 -15.64 -5.93 -0.49
C ASN A 265 -14.80 -6.85 -1.39
N ILE A 266 -14.49 -6.41 -2.62
CA ILE A 266 -13.61 -7.14 -3.54
C ILE A 266 -12.17 -6.92 -3.05
N GLN A 267 -11.80 -7.54 -1.93
CA GLN A 267 -10.44 -7.48 -1.38
C GLN A 267 -9.49 -8.51 -2.01
N ASP A 268 -10.00 -9.35 -2.92
CA ASP A 268 -9.15 -10.27 -3.69
C ASP A 268 -8.43 -9.52 -4.82
N TRP A 269 -7.12 -9.31 -4.65
CA TRP A 269 -6.28 -8.62 -5.62
C TRP A 269 -6.29 -9.27 -7.02
N LYS A 270 -6.50 -10.59 -7.12
CA LYS A 270 -6.58 -11.28 -8.43
C LYS A 270 -7.84 -10.85 -9.16
N LYS A 271 -8.96 -10.78 -8.44
CA LYS A 271 -10.22 -10.23 -8.98
C LYS A 271 -10.08 -8.77 -9.32
N LEU A 272 -9.49 -7.96 -8.44
CA LEU A 272 -9.23 -6.53 -8.72
C LEU A 272 -8.34 -6.31 -9.94
N ARG A 273 -7.29 -7.12 -10.12
CA ARG A 273 -6.42 -7.06 -11.30
C ARG A 273 -7.18 -7.44 -12.57
N ALA A 274 -7.98 -8.51 -12.53
CA ALA A 274 -8.81 -8.92 -13.66
C ALA A 274 -9.86 -7.84 -14.02
N LEU A 275 -10.50 -7.23 -13.01
CA LEU A 275 -11.45 -6.13 -13.18
C LEU A 275 -10.76 -4.87 -13.70
N HIS A 276 -9.58 -4.52 -13.21
CA HIS A 276 -8.77 -3.41 -13.73
C HIS A 276 -8.50 -3.59 -15.23
N ASP A 277 -8.01 -4.76 -15.64
CA ASP A 277 -7.71 -5.03 -17.04
C ASP A 277 -8.97 -5.06 -17.92
N PHE A 278 -10.08 -5.59 -17.39
CA PHE A 278 -11.37 -5.60 -18.05
C PHE A 278 -11.89 -4.16 -18.27
N TYR A 279 -12.07 -3.39 -17.20
CA TYR A 279 -12.63 -2.04 -17.28
C TYR A 279 -11.74 -1.08 -18.05
N LYS A 280 -10.42 -1.23 -17.95
CA LYS A 280 -9.48 -0.46 -18.77
C LYS A 280 -9.69 -0.69 -20.27
N LYS A 281 -9.94 -1.94 -20.69
CA LYS A 281 -10.24 -2.26 -22.10
C LYS A 281 -11.62 -1.76 -22.50
N SER A 282 -12.63 -1.98 -21.65
CA SER A 282 -14.00 -1.57 -21.91
C SER A 282 -14.15 -0.05 -22.00
N LEU A 283 -13.54 0.72 -21.08
CA LEU A 283 -13.53 2.18 -21.12
C LEU A 283 -12.83 2.73 -22.37
N LYS A 284 -11.73 2.10 -22.77
CA LYS A 284 -11.05 2.52 -24.00
C LYS A 284 -11.99 2.38 -25.20
N LYS A 285 -12.65 1.22 -25.34
CA LYS A 285 -13.50 0.92 -26.49
C LYS A 285 -14.84 1.67 -26.49
N GLY A 286 -15.53 1.73 -25.35
CA GLY A 286 -16.91 2.24 -25.25
C GLY A 286 -17.03 3.69 -24.78
N LEU A 287 -15.93 4.40 -24.55
CA LEU A 287 -15.96 5.82 -24.21
C LEU A 287 -14.86 6.57 -24.96
N ILE A 288 -13.61 6.15 -24.82
CA ILE A 288 -12.47 6.92 -25.37
C ILE A 288 -12.44 6.87 -26.89
N ASP A 289 -12.66 5.70 -27.49
CA ASP A 289 -12.66 5.54 -28.94
C ASP A 289 -13.90 6.21 -29.57
N GLU A 290 -15.04 6.23 -28.88
CA GLU A 290 -16.24 6.96 -29.30
C GLU A 290 -16.05 8.49 -29.25
N ILE A 291 -15.37 9.03 -28.23
CA ILE A 291 -15.06 10.47 -28.16
C ILE A 291 -14.04 10.90 -29.23
N LYS A 292 -13.23 9.96 -29.74
CA LYS A 292 -12.21 10.24 -30.76
C LYS A 292 -12.71 10.16 -32.19
N ASN A 293 -13.82 9.45 -32.41
CA ASN A 293 -14.49 9.37 -33.71
C ASN A 293 -15.34 10.62 -33.94
#